data_AF-A0A7X8WT50-F1
#
_entry.id   AF-A0A7X8WT50-F1
#
_cell.length_a   1.000
_cell.length_b   1.000
_cell.length_c   1.000
_cell.angle_alpha   90.00
_cell.angle_beta   90.00
_cell.angle_gamma   90.00
#
_symmetry.space_group_name_H-M   'P 1'
#
loop_
_entity.id
_entity.type
_entity.pdbx_description
1 polymer ?
#
loop_
_entity_poly.entity_id
_entity_poly.type
_entity_poly.pdbx_seq_one_letter_code
_entity_poly.pdbx_strand_id
1 'polypeptide(L)' 'QYGMACNPRRCDLQDHLIDVGLPVFSIEELKEKAEHLTGKPRLLKNEGRVVARVIGRDGDELDVIRAVSS' A
#
# COMPACT_ATOMS: atom_id res chain seq x y z
N GLN A 1 7.19 15.60 4.56
CA GLN A 1 6.95 14.26 5.15
C GLN A 1 5.62 14.33 5.90
N TYR A 2 4.77 13.28 5.87
CA TYR A 2 3.35 13.35 6.31
C TYR A 2 2.98 12.46 7.50
N GLY A 3 3.98 11.89 8.19
CA GLY A 3 3.82 10.92 9.28
C GLY A 3 4.06 9.48 8.85
N MET A 4 3.66 8.53 9.70
CA MET A 4 3.80 7.08 9.46
C MET A 4 2.52 6.33 9.83
N ALA A 5 2.36 5.12 9.30
CA ALA A 5 1.29 4.21 9.68
C ALA A 5 1.88 2.89 10.19
N CYS A 6 1.30 2.35 11.26
CA CYS A 6 1.64 1.03 11.77
C CYS A 6 0.62 0.00 11.27
N ASN A 7 1.07 -1.24 11.04
CA ASN A 7 0.17 -2.33 10.71
C ASN A 7 -0.75 -2.60 11.92
N PRO A 8 -2.08 -2.59 11.77
CA PRO A 8 -3.01 -2.82 12.89
C PRO A 8 -2.87 -4.21 13.54
N ARG A 9 -2.19 -5.16 12.89
CA ARG A 9 -1.83 -6.45 13.51
C ARG A 9 -0.70 -6.34 14.54
N ARG A 10 -0.13 -5.15 14.73
CA ARG A 10 0.98 -4.83 15.64
C ARG A 10 0.61 -3.63 16.53
N CYS A 11 -0.49 -3.76 17.27
CA CYS A 11 -0.94 -2.72 18.21
C CYS A 11 0.13 -2.38 19.25
N ASP A 12 0.91 -3.38 19.69
CA ASP A 12 2.05 -3.23 20.59
C ASP A 12 3.04 -2.15 20.11
N LEU A 13 3.37 -2.17 18.81
CA LEU A 13 4.27 -1.21 18.22
C LEU A 13 3.61 0.15 18.04
N GLN A 14 2.33 0.18 17.66
CA GLN A 14 1.57 1.42 17.49
C GLN A 14 1.52 2.21 18.81
N ASP A 15 1.15 1.55 19.90
CA ASP A 15 1.06 2.18 21.23
C ASP A 15 2.42 2.74 21.65
N HIS A 16 3.49 1.97 21.51
CA HIS A 16 4.84 2.43 21.82
C HIS A 16 5.25 3.66 20.99
N LEU A 17 4.92 3.70 19.69
CA LEU A 17 5.24 4.84 18.82
C LEU A 17 4.46 6.10 19.22
N ILE A 18 3.19 5.94 19.60
CA ILE A 18 2.34 7.04 20.08
C ILE A 18 2.86 7.57 21.43
N ASP A 19 3.22 6.68 22.35
CA ASP A 19 3.70 7.02 23.69
C ASP A 19 4.99 7.84 23.64
N VAL A 20 5.88 7.57 22.67
CA VAL A 20 7.10 8.37 22.47
C VAL A 20 6.87 9.64 21.62
N GLY A 21 5.61 9.95 21.29
CA GLY A 21 5.21 11.18 20.63
C GLY A 21 5.41 11.21 19.10
N LEU A 22 5.50 10.05 18.44
CA LEU A 22 5.61 10.02 16.99
C LEU A 22 4.25 10.21 16.30
N PRO A 23 4.22 10.88 15.13
CA PRO A 23 2.99 11.12 14.37
C PRO A 23 2.56 9.84 13.63
N VAL A 24 1.72 9.04 14.29
CA VAL A 24 1.14 7.81 13.76
C VAL A 24 -0.29 8.06 13.26
N PHE A 25 -0.59 7.58 12.06
CA PHE A 25 -1.88 7.66 11.39
C PHE A 25 -2.32 6.27 10.91
N SER A 26 -3.58 6.13 10.50
CA SER A 26 -4.01 4.97 9.71
C SER A 26 -3.42 5.02 8.30
N ILE A 27 -3.37 3.87 7.62
CA ILE A 27 -2.92 3.82 6.22
C ILE A 27 -3.92 4.53 5.30
N GLU A 28 -5.20 4.53 5.67
CA GLU A 28 -6.28 5.22 4.98
C GLU A 28 -6.10 6.74 5.03
N GLU A 29 -5.77 7.31 6.18
CA GLU A 29 -5.51 8.76 6.31
C GLU A 29 -4.31 9.20 5.46
N LEU A 30 -3.26 8.38 5.40
CA LEU A 30 -2.09 8.68 4.55
C LEU A 30 -2.45 8.60 3.06
N LYS A 31 -3.28 7.64 2.66
CA LYS A 31 -3.79 7.53 1.31
C LYS A 31 -4.66 8.75 0.94
N GLU A 32 -5.57 9.15 1.81
CA GLU A 32 -6.44 10.31 1.60
C GLU A 32 -5.62 11.61 1.46
N LYS A 33 -4.60 11.80 2.31
CA LYS A 33 -3.66 12.92 2.18
C LYS A 33 -2.96 12.91 0.83
N ALA A 34 -2.50 11.74 0.35
CA ALA A 34 -1.86 11.62 -0.96
C ALA A 34 -2.83 11.98 -2.09
N GLU A 35 -4.04 11.42 -2.09
CA GLU A 35 -5.07 11.71 -3.10
C GLU A 35 -5.53 13.17 -3.06
N HIS A 36 -5.55 13.83 -1.89
CA HIS A 36 -5.85 15.25 -1.77
C HIS A 36 -4.79 16.12 -2.46
N LEU A 37 -3.52 15.73 -2.37
CA LEU A 37 -2.40 16.49 -2.95
C LEU A 37 -2.23 16.25 -4.45
N THR A 38 -2.44 15.01 -4.91
CA THR A 38 -2.15 14.61 -6.30
C THR A 38 -3.41 14.42 -7.15
N GLY A 39 -4.59 14.47 -6.54
CA GLY A 39 -5.82 13.95 -7.13
C GLY A 39 -5.90 12.43 -7.04
N LYS A 40 -7.09 11.89 -7.35
CA LYS A 40 -7.33 10.45 -7.44
C LYS A 40 -6.70 9.89 -8.71
N PRO A 41 -5.91 8.81 -8.64
CA PRO A 41 -5.28 8.22 -9.81
C PRO A 41 -6.33 7.67 -10.79
N ARG A 42 -6.08 7.83 -12.09
CA ARG A 42 -6.90 7.19 -13.12
C ARG A 42 -6.68 5.68 -13.08
N LEU A 43 -7.76 4.90 -12.99
CA LEU A 43 -7.69 3.45 -13.09
C LEU A 43 -7.22 3.03 -14.49
N LEU A 44 -6.21 2.18 -14.54
CA LEU A 44 -5.73 1.55 -15.77
C LEU A 44 -6.56 0.31 -16.08
N LYS A 45 -7.00 0.17 -17.34
CA LYS A 45 -7.58 -1.08 -17.84
C LYS A 45 -6.45 -2.00 -18.31
N ASN A 46 -6.38 -3.20 -17.78
CA ASN A 46 -5.50 -4.24 -18.29
C ASN A 46 -6.27 -5.15 -19.28
N GLU A 47 -5.54 -5.81 -20.18
CA GLU A 47 -6.13 -6.66 -21.24
C GLU A 47 -6.41 -8.10 -20.77
N GLY A 48 -6.35 -8.36 -19.46
CA GLY A 48 -6.54 -9.70 -18.91
C GLY A 48 -5.40 -10.70 -19.18
N ARG A 49 -4.58 -10.53 -20.22
CA ARG A 49 -3.43 -11.42 -20.50
C ARG A 49 -2.36 -11.30 -19.43
N VAL A 50 -2.02 -12.42 -18.77
CA VAL A 50 -0.90 -12.50 -17.83
C VAL A 50 0.41 -12.54 -18.61
N VAL A 51 1.35 -11.66 -18.26
CA VAL A 51 2.68 -11.56 -18.89
C VAL A 51 3.82 -11.95 -17.96
N ALA A 52 3.60 -11.95 -16.64
CA ALA A 52 4.55 -12.48 -15.66
C ALA A 52 3.82 -12.88 -14.35
N ARG A 53 4.48 -13.74 -13.56
CA ARG A 53 4.03 -14.19 -12.23
C ARG A 53 5.04 -13.72 -11.18
N VAL A 54 4.55 -13.23 -10.05
CA VAL A 54 5.36 -12.80 -8.90
C VAL A 54 5.38 -13.96 -7.92
N ILE A 55 6.54 -14.62 -7.82
CA ILE A 55 6.73 -15.77 -6.94
C ILE A 55 7.33 -15.29 -5.62
N GLY A 56 6.66 -15.66 -4.53
CA GLY A 56 7.10 -15.40 -3.16
C GLY A 56 8.31 -16.23 -2.78
N ARG A 57 8.91 -15.87 -1.64
CA ARG A 57 10.10 -16.55 -1.12
C ARG A 57 9.85 -18.05 -0.88
N ASP A 58 8.64 -18.39 -0.47
CA ASP A 58 8.25 -19.76 -0.12
C ASP A 58 7.81 -20.58 -1.35
N GLY A 59 7.89 -20.01 -2.55
CA GLY A 59 7.53 -20.67 -3.81
C GLY A 59 6.08 -20.45 -4.25
N ASP A 60 5.23 -19.91 -3.37
CA ASP A 60 3.85 -19.57 -3.68
C ASP A 60 3.74 -18.39 -4.64
N GLU A 61 2.72 -18.41 -5.49
CA GLU A 61 2.39 -17.25 -6.33
C GLU A 61 1.69 -16.16 -5.50
N LEU A 62 2.32 -14.98 -5.44
CA LEU A 62 1.80 -13.83 -4.70
C LEU A 62 0.91 -12.93 -5.57
N ASP A 63 1.28 -12.74 -6.84
CA ASP A 63 0.58 -11.85 -7.76
C ASP A 63 0.89 -12.17 -9.23
N VAL A 64 0.14 -11.56 -10.16
CA VAL A 64 0.35 -11.64 -11.60
C VAL A 64 0.43 -10.26 -12.24
N ILE A 65 1.39 -10.08 -13.14
CA ILE A 65 1.51 -8.87 -13.96
C ILE A 65 0.71 -9.09 -15.24
N ARG A 66 -0.19 -8.15 -15.56
CA ARG A 66 -1.03 -8.19 -16.76
C ARG A 66 -0.58 -7.18 -17.80
N ALA A 67 -0.79 -7.53 -19.07
CA ALA A 67 -0.56 -6.62 -20.19
C ALA A 67 -1.46 -5.37 -20.07
N VAL A 68 -0.89 -4.22 -20.42
CA VAL A 68 -1.60 -2.94 -20.53
C VAL A 68 -1.66 -2.54 -22.00
N SER A 69 -2.81 -2.04 -22.43
CA SER A 69 -2.95 -1.38 -23.73
C SER A 69 -2.39 0.03 -23.65
N SER A 70 -1.66 0.46 -24.68
CA SER A 70 -1.27 1.86 -24.88
C SER A 70 -2.46 2.75 -25.23
#